data_AF-V6MEQ1-F1
#
_entry.id   AF-V6MEQ1-F1
#
_cell.length_a   1.000
_cell.length_b   1.000
_cell.length_c   1.000
_cell.angle_alpha   90.00
_cell.angle_beta   90.00
_cell.angle_gamma   90.00
#
_symmetry.space_group_name_H-M   'P 1'
#
loop_
_entity.id
_entity.type
_entity.pdbx_description
1 polymer ?
#
loop_
_entity_poly.entity_id
_entity_poly.type
_entity_poly.pdbx_seq_one_letter_code
_entity_poly.pdbx_strand_id
1 'polypeptide(L)'
;MKEWAIKLLTSIATGLLAKIFIPVILALPPVAGLIIYLQNGEWEIPVWAWWVSGLLLAMIGISWIIVKRARSLEEENFSTTLFAVVRPARAWTDVGSEEHFGVNWRVRYAKNLFSRGISEETAESSISKIDVQSPPLCPKCDTELYEKSDFWGTALWGKYVWYCVGCGFKKRSKEKFYKTVDKVKRIVRGQARRELTNQLRDTN
;
A
#
# COMPACT_ATOMS: atom_id res chain seq x y z
N MET A 1 -14.00 16.94 19.29
CA MET A 1 -13.03 15.87 19.60
C MET A 1 -12.34 15.44 18.31
N LYS A 2 -11.00 15.41 18.28
CA LYS A 2 -10.22 15.16 17.05
C LYS A 2 -10.45 13.72 16.57
N GLU A 3 -10.76 13.51 15.28
CA GLU A 3 -10.95 12.17 14.66
C GLU A 3 -9.83 11.19 15.00
N TRP A 4 -8.61 11.69 15.18
CA TRP A 4 -7.46 10.93 15.64
C TRP A 4 -7.68 10.23 17.00
N ALA A 5 -8.36 10.86 17.96
CA ALA A 5 -8.64 10.27 19.27
C ALA A 5 -9.63 9.11 19.17
N ILE A 6 -10.64 9.21 18.29
CA ILE A 6 -11.61 8.13 18.04
C ILE A 6 -10.92 6.94 17.36
N LYS A 7 -10.00 7.18 16.42
CA LYS A 7 -9.19 6.12 15.78
C LYS A 7 -8.23 5.44 16.75
N LEU A 8 -7.61 6.22 17.64
CA LEU A 8 -6.70 5.69 18.67
C LEU A 8 -7.48 4.81 19.66
N LEU A 9 -8.61 5.30 20.16
CA LEU A 9 -9.47 4.57 21.10
C LEU A 9 -10.04 3.29 20.48
N THR A 10 -10.51 3.34 19.23
CA THR A 10 -11.03 2.14 18.54
C THR A 10 -9.93 1.11 18.24
N SER A 11 -8.70 1.54 17.93
CA SER A 11 -7.58 0.62 17.73
C SER A 11 -7.07 -0.01 19.03
N ILE A 12 -7.03 0.75 20.12
CA ILE A 12 -6.63 0.25 21.44
C ILE A 12 -7.71 -0.67 22.01
N ALA A 13 -8.99 -0.28 21.89
CA ALA A 13 -10.12 -1.09 22.32
C ALA A 13 -10.17 -2.42 21.56
N THR A 14 -10.04 -2.43 20.23
CA THR A 14 -10.06 -3.69 19.46
C THR A 14 -8.90 -4.64 19.83
N GLY A 15 -7.71 -4.12 20.10
CA GLY A 15 -6.55 -4.92 20.51
C GLY A 15 -6.65 -5.48 21.93
N LEU A 16 -7.12 -4.68 22.89
CA LEU A 16 -7.29 -5.11 24.28
C LEU A 16 -8.52 -5.99 24.48
N LEU A 17 -9.65 -5.63 23.87
CA LEU A 17 -10.90 -6.39 23.98
C LEU A 17 -10.75 -7.77 23.36
N ALA A 18 -10.04 -7.93 22.23
CA ALA A 18 -9.78 -9.26 21.67
C ALA A 18 -8.97 -10.15 22.64
N LYS A 19 -7.96 -9.59 23.32
CA LYS A 19 -7.13 -10.35 24.27
C LYS A 19 -7.88 -10.77 25.54
N ILE A 20 -8.91 -10.03 25.92
CA ILE A 20 -9.71 -10.32 27.12
C ILE A 20 -10.93 -11.19 26.79
N PHE A 21 -11.66 -10.87 25.71
CA PHE A 21 -12.88 -11.60 25.37
C PHE A 21 -12.63 -12.98 24.78
N ILE A 22 -11.57 -13.19 24.00
CA ILE A 22 -11.26 -14.52 23.44
C ILE A 22 -11.09 -15.57 24.55
N PRO A 23 -10.24 -15.36 25.58
CA PRO A 23 -10.12 -16.35 26.66
C PRO A 23 -11.41 -16.50 27.47
N VAL A 24 -12.19 -15.42 27.67
CA VAL A 24 -13.49 -15.50 28.35
C VAL A 24 -14.50 -16.33 27.56
N ILE A 25 -14.56 -16.15 26.23
CA ILE A 25 -15.45 -16.90 25.34
C ILE A 25 -15.04 -18.37 25.25
N LEU A 26 -13.74 -18.66 25.25
CA LEU A 26 -13.21 -20.03 25.31
C LEU A 26 -13.42 -20.70 26.68
N ALA A 27 -13.56 -19.90 27.75
CA ALA A 27 -13.89 -20.40 29.08
C ALA A 27 -15.39 -20.65 29.28
N LEU A 28 -16.28 -20.26 28.35
CA LEU A 28 -17.72 -20.50 28.48
C LEU A 28 -18.10 -21.99 28.61
N PRO A 29 -17.57 -22.91 27.78
CA PRO A 29 -17.87 -24.34 27.91
C PRO A 29 -17.47 -24.95 29.28
N PRO A 30 -16.24 -24.77 29.81
CA PRO A 30 -15.89 -25.31 31.12
C PRO A 30 -16.64 -24.65 32.27
N VAL A 31 -16.96 -23.35 32.18
CA VAL A 31 -17.80 -22.67 33.20
C VAL A 31 -19.23 -23.23 33.20
N ALA A 32 -19.81 -23.47 32.02
CA ALA A 32 -21.12 -24.11 31.91
C ALA A 32 -21.11 -25.55 32.46
N GLY A 33 -20.06 -26.32 32.17
CA GLY A 33 -19.86 -27.65 32.74
C GLY A 33 -19.75 -27.63 34.27
N LEU A 34 -19.03 -26.65 34.83
CA LEU A 34 -18.91 -26.49 36.29
C LEU A 34 -20.26 -26.20 36.97
N ILE A 35 -21.11 -25.37 36.35
CA ILE A 35 -22.44 -25.06 36.88
C ILE A 35 -23.31 -26.33 36.90
N ILE A 36 -23.29 -27.12 35.82
CA ILE A 36 -24.05 -28.38 35.75
C ILE A 36 -23.52 -29.40 36.76
N TYR A 37 -22.21 -29.50 36.92
CA TYR A 37 -21.59 -30.35 37.93
C TYR A 37 -22.03 -29.99 39.35
N LEU A 38 -22.10 -28.69 39.69
CA LEU A 38 -22.57 -28.25 41.00
C LEU A 38 -24.06 -28.55 41.24
N GLN A 39 -24.86 -28.65 40.19
CA GLN A 39 -26.30 -28.92 40.29
C GLN A 39 -26.60 -30.42 40.34
N ASN A 40 -25.93 -31.23 39.52
CA ASN A 40 -26.29 -32.62 39.26
C ASN A 40 -25.24 -33.62 39.78
N GLY A 41 -24.05 -33.17 40.16
CA GLY A 41 -22.93 -34.02 40.60
C GLY A 41 -22.19 -34.73 39.46
N GLU A 42 -22.69 -34.65 38.22
CA GLU A 42 -22.09 -35.25 37.04
C GLU A 42 -21.43 -34.18 36.16
N TRP A 43 -20.22 -34.47 35.67
CA TRP A 43 -19.49 -33.54 34.81
C TRP A 43 -19.92 -33.73 33.35
N GLU A 44 -20.84 -32.88 32.90
CA GLU A 44 -21.28 -32.84 31.51
C GLU A 44 -21.16 -31.42 30.94
N ILE A 45 -20.48 -31.27 29.81
CA ILE A 45 -20.41 -30.00 29.09
C ILE A 45 -21.54 -29.96 28.07
N PRO A 46 -22.44 -28.98 28.16
CA PRO A 46 -23.62 -29.00 27.31
C PRO A 46 -23.25 -28.59 25.88
N VAL A 47 -23.80 -29.28 24.89
CA VAL A 47 -23.51 -29.05 23.46
C VAL A 47 -23.82 -27.61 23.04
N TRP A 48 -24.84 -26.98 23.63
CA TRP A 48 -25.19 -25.58 23.33
C TRP A 48 -24.08 -24.59 23.71
N ALA A 49 -23.26 -24.86 24.73
CA ALA A 49 -22.20 -23.96 25.15
C ALA A 49 -21.09 -23.85 24.08
N TRP A 50 -20.81 -24.95 23.36
CA TRP A 50 -19.91 -24.95 22.21
C TRP A 50 -20.45 -24.13 21.05
N TRP A 51 -21.75 -24.26 20.75
CA TRP A 51 -22.40 -23.46 19.70
C TRP A 51 -22.37 -21.96 20.01
N VAL A 52 -22.66 -21.58 21.26
CA VAL A 52 -22.61 -20.17 21.68
C VAL A 52 -21.18 -19.61 21.60
N SER A 53 -20.18 -20.36 22.09
CA SER A 53 -18.78 -19.95 22.00
C SER A 53 -18.31 -19.79 20.56
N GLY A 54 -18.64 -20.76 19.69
CA GLY A 54 -18.33 -20.70 18.26
C GLY A 54 -18.97 -19.52 17.55
N LEU A 55 -20.24 -19.22 17.84
CA LEU A 55 -20.97 -18.09 17.26
C LEU A 55 -20.37 -16.75 17.69
N LEU A 56 -20.00 -16.60 18.96
CA LEU A 56 -19.35 -15.39 19.46
C LEU A 56 -17.97 -15.16 18.80
N LEU A 57 -17.17 -16.22 18.64
CA LEU A 57 -15.89 -16.14 17.93
C LEU A 57 -16.09 -15.76 16.45
N ALA A 58 -17.10 -16.32 15.78
CA ALA A 58 -17.43 -15.97 14.41
C ALA A 58 -17.79 -14.48 14.27
N MET A 59 -18.62 -13.96 15.18
CA MET A 59 -18.99 -12.53 15.19
C MET A 59 -17.79 -11.60 15.37
N ILE A 60 -16.86 -11.96 16.27
CA ILE A 60 -15.60 -11.22 16.45
C ILE A 60 -14.75 -11.26 15.17
N GLY A 61 -14.64 -12.43 14.55
CA GLY A 61 -13.91 -12.61 13.29
C GLY A 61 -14.48 -11.75 12.16
N ILE A 62 -15.80 -11.74 11.99
CA ILE A 62 -16.50 -10.91 10.99
C ILE A 62 -16.26 -9.42 11.27
N SER A 63 -16.38 -8.97 12.51
CA SER A 63 -16.11 -7.58 12.90
C SER A 63 -14.67 -7.17 12.56
N TRP A 64 -13.70 -8.05 12.83
CA TRP A 64 -12.30 -7.79 12.50
C TRP A 64 -12.05 -7.66 10.99
N ILE A 65 -12.72 -8.49 10.17
CA ILE A 65 -12.68 -8.41 8.71
C ILE A 65 -13.24 -7.06 8.22
N ILE A 66 -14.37 -6.62 8.78
CA ILE A 66 -15.01 -5.35 8.41
C ILE A 66 -14.11 -4.16 8.76
N VAL A 67 -13.55 -4.11 9.97
CA VAL A 67 -12.65 -3.03 10.40
C VAL A 67 -11.38 -2.98 9.54
N LYS A 68 -10.80 -4.13 9.24
CA LYS A 68 -9.62 -4.23 8.37
C LYS A 68 -9.94 -3.70 6.96
N ARG A 69 -11.13 -4.00 6.43
CA ARG A 69 -11.59 -3.49 5.13
C ARG A 69 -11.80 -1.97 5.17
N ALA A 70 -12.46 -1.45 6.20
CA ALA A 70 -12.68 -0.01 6.36
C ALA A 70 -11.36 0.78 6.37
N ARG A 71 -10.35 0.29 7.10
CA ARG A 71 -9.01 0.90 7.09
C ARG A 71 -8.34 0.86 5.72
N SER A 72 -8.43 -0.27 5.01
CA SER A 72 -7.86 -0.37 3.66
C SER A 72 -8.55 0.56 2.66
N LEU A 73 -9.87 0.80 2.79
CA LEU A 73 -10.60 1.74 1.95
C LEU A 73 -10.21 3.18 2.27
N GLU A 74 -9.97 3.48 3.54
CA GLU A 74 -9.54 4.81 3.96
C GLU A 74 -8.14 5.15 3.43
N GLU A 75 -7.19 4.21 3.44
CA GLU A 75 -5.87 4.40 2.81
C GLU A 75 -5.97 4.61 1.29
N GLU A 76 -6.95 3.98 0.63
CA GLU A 76 -7.18 4.15 -0.81
C GLU A 76 -7.80 5.52 -1.12
N ASN A 77 -8.78 5.96 -0.32
CA ASN A 77 -9.40 7.28 -0.47
C ASN A 77 -8.46 8.43 -0.11
N PHE A 78 -7.65 8.29 0.95
CA PHE A 78 -6.70 9.32 1.37
C PHE A 78 -5.55 9.50 0.37
N SER A 79 -5.23 8.46 -0.42
CA SER A 79 -4.28 8.57 -1.53
C SER A 79 -4.83 9.33 -2.75
N THR A 80 -6.14 9.58 -2.81
CA THR A 80 -6.78 10.25 -3.95
C THR A 80 -6.81 11.78 -3.78
N THR A 81 -6.62 12.30 -2.56
CA THR A 81 -6.37 13.72 -2.27
C THR A 81 -4.90 14.12 -2.45
N LEU A 82 -4.24 13.56 -3.46
CA LEU A 82 -2.99 14.13 -3.96
C LEU A 82 -3.37 15.36 -4.77
N PHE A 83 -2.99 16.53 -4.26
CA PHE A 83 -2.91 17.75 -5.06
C PHE A 83 -2.04 17.46 -6.28
N ALA A 84 -2.68 17.09 -7.38
CA ALA A 84 -2.03 17.06 -8.68
C ALA A 84 -1.71 18.51 -9.01
N VAL A 85 -0.47 18.91 -8.75
CA VAL A 85 0.08 20.10 -9.40
C VAL A 85 0.15 19.73 -10.87
N VAL A 86 -0.93 20.05 -11.59
CA VAL A 86 -1.04 19.81 -13.02
C VAL A 86 -0.04 20.75 -13.70
N ARG A 87 1.20 20.28 -13.86
CA ARG A 87 2.14 20.91 -14.77
C ARG A 87 1.70 20.56 -16.19
N PRO A 88 1.56 21.54 -17.10
CA PRO A 88 1.03 21.29 -18.44
C PRO A 88 1.84 20.22 -19.16
N ALA A 89 1.19 19.36 -19.97
CA ALA A 89 1.83 18.21 -20.62
C ALA A 89 3.05 18.59 -21.50
N ARG A 90 3.11 19.83 -22.00
CA ARG A 90 4.23 20.37 -22.80
C ARG A 90 5.42 20.89 -21.96
N ALA A 91 5.32 20.82 -20.64
CA ALA A 91 6.34 21.24 -19.69
C ALA A 91 7.41 20.17 -19.42
N TRP A 92 7.35 19.02 -20.09
CA TRP A 92 8.22 17.89 -19.82
C TRP A 92 8.96 17.48 -21.08
N THR A 93 10.22 17.10 -20.91
CA THR A 93 11.01 16.44 -21.95
C THR A 93 11.40 15.06 -21.45
N ASP A 94 11.15 14.05 -22.28
CA ASP A 94 11.51 12.67 -21.98
C ASP A 94 13.02 12.47 -22.21
N VAL A 95 13.69 11.86 -21.23
CA VAL A 95 15.15 11.62 -21.24
C VAL A 95 15.47 10.18 -21.61
N GLY A 96 14.63 9.27 -21.15
CA GLY A 96 14.86 7.85 -21.28
C GLY A 96 13.84 7.04 -20.49
N SER A 97 14.16 5.76 -20.31
CA SER A 97 13.34 4.81 -19.58
C SER A 97 14.22 4.03 -18.62
N GLU A 98 13.75 3.82 -17.40
CA GLU A 98 14.39 2.97 -16.39
C GLU A 98 13.56 1.70 -16.22
N GLU A 99 14.18 0.53 -16.35
CA GLU A 99 13.52 -0.73 -16.04
C GLU A 99 13.49 -0.96 -14.52
N HIS A 100 12.30 -1.10 -13.96
CA HIS A 100 12.16 -1.42 -12.54
C HIS A 100 10.97 -2.34 -12.28
N PHE A 101 11.20 -3.44 -11.56
CA PHE A 101 10.25 -4.54 -11.35
C PHE A 101 9.77 -5.22 -12.65
N GLY A 102 10.56 -5.20 -13.72
CA GLY A 102 10.21 -5.82 -15.00
C GLY A 102 9.12 -5.07 -15.77
N VAL A 103 9.04 -3.75 -15.56
CA VAL A 103 8.28 -2.80 -16.37
C VAL A 103 9.13 -1.55 -16.62
N ASN A 104 8.82 -0.81 -17.67
CA ASN A 104 9.60 0.34 -18.10
C ASN A 104 9.00 1.63 -17.52
N TRP A 105 9.81 2.46 -16.88
CA TRP A 105 9.38 3.72 -16.30
C TRP A 105 9.97 4.88 -17.09
N ARG A 106 9.10 5.73 -17.66
CA ARG A 106 9.58 6.89 -18.43
C ARG A 106 10.13 7.96 -17.50
N VAL A 107 11.39 8.33 -17.73
CA VAL A 107 12.10 9.37 -16.99
C VAL A 107 12.02 10.67 -17.78
N ARG A 108 11.63 11.75 -17.12
CA ARG A 108 11.43 13.08 -17.72
C ARG A 108 11.97 14.19 -16.82
N TYR A 109 12.33 15.33 -17.40
CA TYR A 109 12.63 16.55 -16.65
C TYR A 109 11.68 17.67 -17.03
N ALA A 110 11.47 18.61 -16.11
CA ALA A 110 10.68 19.79 -16.39
C ALA A 110 11.44 20.71 -17.35
N LYS A 111 10.88 20.97 -18.53
CA LYS A 111 11.31 22.04 -19.42
C LYS A 111 11.15 23.37 -18.66
N ASN A 112 12.24 24.14 -18.53
CA ASN A 112 12.24 25.44 -17.84
C ASN A 112 11.17 26.36 -18.44
N LEU A 113 9.95 26.38 -17.87
CA LEU A 113 8.84 27.20 -18.37
C LEU A 113 8.83 28.62 -17.80
N PHE A 114 9.85 29.01 -17.04
CA PHE A 114 10.05 30.40 -16.61
C PHE A 114 11.52 30.79 -16.76
N SER A 115 11.93 31.04 -18.00
CA SER A 115 13.14 31.82 -18.32
C SER A 115 12.92 33.29 -17.95
N ARG A 116 12.89 33.62 -16.67
CA ARG A 116 12.98 35.01 -16.18
C ARG A 116 13.69 35.04 -14.84
N GLY A 117 14.99 34.78 -14.87
CA GLY A 117 15.84 34.77 -13.70
C GLY A 117 16.96 33.78 -13.91
N ILE A 118 18.04 34.25 -14.53
CA ILE A 118 19.28 33.52 -14.77
C ILE A 118 19.84 33.09 -13.41
N SER A 119 19.89 31.78 -13.16
CA SER A 119 20.89 31.21 -12.28
C SER A 119 21.47 30.02 -13.01
N GLU A 120 22.79 29.96 -13.13
CA GLU A 120 23.53 28.78 -13.59
C GLU A 120 22.89 27.54 -12.98
N GLU A 121 22.27 26.74 -13.85
CA GLU A 121 21.59 25.52 -13.44
C GLU A 121 22.70 24.52 -13.10
N THR A 122 23.13 24.51 -11.84
CA THR A 122 24.13 23.54 -11.36
C THR A 122 23.60 22.12 -11.62
N ALA A 123 24.51 21.19 -11.94
CA ALA A 123 24.13 19.81 -12.21
C ALA A 123 23.35 19.14 -11.05
N GLU A 124 23.51 19.64 -9.82
CA GLU A 124 22.72 19.20 -8.68
C GLU A 124 21.27 19.71 -8.72
N SER A 125 21.05 20.94 -9.23
CA SER A 125 19.72 21.50 -9.42
C SER A 125 18.94 20.76 -10.52
N SER A 126 19.59 20.30 -11.58
CA SER A 126 18.95 19.55 -12.66
C SER A 126 18.53 18.14 -12.21
N ILE A 127 19.32 17.46 -11.38
CA ILE A 127 18.95 16.16 -10.77
C ILE A 127 17.67 16.29 -9.93
N SER A 128 17.49 17.41 -9.22
CA SER A 128 16.29 17.66 -8.41
C SER A 128 15.00 17.77 -9.25
N LYS A 129 15.13 18.11 -10.54
CA LYS A 129 14.02 18.26 -11.50
C LYS A 129 13.62 16.96 -12.19
N ILE A 130 14.38 15.87 -12.01
CA ILE A 130 14.04 14.54 -12.53
C ILE A 130 12.71 14.09 -11.93
N ASP A 131 11.81 13.64 -12.82
CA ASP A 131 10.52 13.06 -12.52
C ASP A 131 10.34 11.73 -13.28
N VAL A 132 9.46 10.88 -12.77
CA VAL A 132 9.14 9.58 -13.38
C VAL A 132 7.65 9.55 -13.67
N GLN A 133 7.29 9.26 -14.92
CA GLN A 133 5.90 9.23 -15.34
C GLN A 133 5.19 7.97 -14.82
N SER A 134 3.97 8.17 -14.33
CA SER A 134 2.99 7.12 -14.06
C SER A 134 1.85 7.27 -15.08
N PRO A 135 1.30 6.17 -15.63
CA PRO A 135 1.64 4.77 -15.38
C PRO A 135 2.95 4.30 -16.06
N PRO A 136 3.53 3.15 -15.64
CA PRO A 136 4.66 2.54 -16.33
C PRO A 136 4.25 1.95 -17.69
N LEU A 137 5.24 1.74 -18.56
CA LEU A 137 5.11 1.16 -19.89
C LEU A 137 5.36 -0.35 -19.87
N CYS A 138 4.68 -1.04 -20.77
CA CYS A 138 4.84 -2.48 -20.99
C CYS A 138 6.21 -2.78 -21.62
N PRO A 139 7.00 -3.73 -21.09
CA PRO A 139 8.31 -4.07 -21.65
C PRO A 139 8.26 -4.75 -23.02
N LYS A 140 7.06 -5.15 -23.49
CA LYS A 140 6.88 -5.87 -24.77
C LYS A 140 6.38 -4.99 -25.91
N CYS A 141 5.64 -3.93 -25.61
CA CYS A 141 4.94 -3.14 -26.62
C CYS A 141 4.81 -1.65 -26.27
N ASP A 142 5.54 -1.22 -25.24
CA ASP A 142 5.61 0.17 -24.75
C ASP A 142 4.27 0.86 -24.49
N THR A 143 3.19 0.08 -24.37
CA THR A 143 1.86 0.58 -24.04
C THR A 143 1.76 0.82 -22.54
N GLU A 144 1.08 1.89 -22.14
CA GLU A 144 0.80 2.19 -20.73
C GLU A 144 0.08 1.03 -20.04
N LEU A 145 0.58 0.66 -18.86
CA LEU A 145 0.00 -0.40 -18.05
C LEU A 145 -1.18 0.13 -17.24
N TYR A 146 -2.20 -0.71 -17.11
CA TYR A 146 -3.33 -0.48 -16.22
C TYR A 146 -3.13 -1.21 -14.91
N GLU A 147 -3.54 -0.59 -13.81
CA GLU A 147 -3.53 -1.20 -12.48
C GLU A 147 -4.93 -1.72 -12.12
N LYS A 148 -4.99 -2.97 -11.67
CA LYS A 148 -6.18 -3.58 -11.09
C LYS A 148 -5.86 -4.07 -9.68
N SER A 149 -6.74 -3.81 -8.72
CA SER A 149 -6.66 -4.42 -7.39
C SER A 149 -7.23 -5.85 -7.44
N ASP A 150 -6.42 -6.84 -7.04
CA ASP A 150 -6.92 -8.21 -6.89
C ASP A 150 -7.50 -8.38 -5.48
N PHE A 151 -8.84 -8.48 -5.40
CA PHE A 151 -9.59 -8.57 -4.15
C PHE A 151 -9.27 -9.84 -3.34
N TRP A 152 -8.93 -10.94 -4.01
CA TRP A 152 -8.61 -12.24 -3.40
C TRP A 152 -7.11 -12.52 -3.27
N GLY A 153 -6.25 -11.59 -3.71
CA GLY A 153 -4.81 -11.70 -3.61
C GLY A 153 -4.35 -11.67 -2.15
N THR A 154 -4.23 -12.85 -1.55
CA THR A 154 -3.71 -13.07 -0.20
C THR A 154 -2.38 -12.34 0.00
N ALA A 155 -2.13 -11.92 1.24
CA ALA A 155 -0.98 -11.11 1.70
C ALA A 155 0.43 -11.60 1.25
N LEU A 156 0.52 -12.78 0.65
CA LEU A 156 1.74 -13.40 0.14
C LEU A 156 2.01 -13.14 -1.37
N TRP A 157 0.99 -12.94 -2.22
CA TRP A 157 1.13 -13.06 -3.69
C TRP A 157 1.03 -11.75 -4.49
N GLY A 158 0.77 -10.62 -3.83
CA GLY A 158 0.63 -9.30 -4.47
C GLY A 158 -0.82 -8.80 -4.44
N LYS A 159 -0.99 -7.53 -4.02
CA LYS A 159 -2.29 -6.86 -3.87
C LYS A 159 -2.79 -6.25 -5.20
N TYR A 160 -1.87 -5.98 -6.14
CA TYR A 160 -2.15 -5.30 -7.39
C TYR A 160 -1.63 -6.11 -8.57
N VAL A 161 -2.35 -6.02 -9.69
CA VAL A 161 -1.96 -6.59 -10.98
C VAL A 161 -1.85 -5.45 -11.97
N TRP A 162 -0.67 -5.30 -12.53
CA TRP A 162 -0.39 -4.40 -13.64
C TRP A 162 -0.55 -5.18 -14.93
N TYR A 163 -1.41 -4.72 -15.82
CA TYR A 163 -1.69 -5.42 -17.05
C TYR A 163 -1.64 -4.50 -18.26
N CYS A 164 -1.12 -5.02 -19.36
CA CYS A 164 -1.06 -4.33 -20.63
C CYS A 164 -2.31 -4.63 -21.44
N VAL A 165 -3.02 -3.59 -21.89
CA VAL A 165 -4.17 -3.73 -22.78
C VAL A 165 -3.78 -4.15 -24.20
N GLY A 166 -2.58 -3.74 -24.67
CA GLY A 166 -2.11 -4.08 -26.02
C GLY A 166 -1.70 -5.54 -26.19
N CYS A 167 -0.73 -6.03 -25.41
CA CYS A 167 -0.16 -7.37 -25.59
C CYS A 167 -0.55 -8.41 -24.52
N GLY A 168 -1.41 -8.05 -23.54
CA GLY A 168 -1.83 -8.96 -22.48
C GLY A 168 -0.77 -9.30 -21.43
N PHE A 169 0.39 -8.64 -21.44
CA PHE A 169 1.41 -8.75 -20.38
C PHE A 169 0.80 -8.47 -19.00
N LYS A 170 1.17 -9.26 -17.99
CA LYS A 170 0.71 -9.11 -16.60
C LYS A 170 1.87 -9.20 -15.63
N LYS A 171 1.90 -8.29 -14.66
CA LYS A 171 2.85 -8.26 -13.55
C LYS A 171 2.11 -8.10 -12.24
N ARG A 172 2.39 -8.96 -11.26
CA ARG A 172 1.87 -8.81 -9.90
C ARG A 172 2.78 -7.91 -9.08
N SER A 173 2.19 -7.00 -8.30
CA SER A 173 2.86 -6.07 -7.42
C SER A 173 2.20 -6.04 -6.03
N LYS A 174 3.00 -5.80 -5.00
CA LYS A 174 2.50 -5.54 -3.64
C LYS A 174 2.08 -4.07 -3.47
N GLU A 175 2.48 -3.19 -4.38
CA GLU A 175 2.33 -1.74 -4.28
C GLU A 175 1.63 -1.15 -5.50
N LYS A 176 0.93 -0.03 -5.28
CA LYS A 176 0.33 0.77 -6.36
C LYS A 176 1.40 1.43 -7.23
N PHE A 177 1.09 1.72 -8.50
CA PHE A 177 1.97 2.48 -9.40
C PHE A 177 2.57 3.71 -8.73
N TYR A 178 1.72 4.57 -8.16
CA TYR A 178 2.15 5.82 -7.54
C TYR A 178 3.17 5.63 -6.42
N LYS A 179 3.02 4.59 -5.58
CA LYS A 179 4.01 4.29 -4.53
C LYS A 179 5.34 3.80 -5.10
N THR A 180 5.29 3.09 -6.22
CA THR A 180 6.51 2.62 -6.91
C THR A 180 7.22 3.76 -7.63
N VAL A 181 6.50 4.73 -8.19
CA VAL A 181 7.08 5.94 -8.84
C VAL A 181 8.07 6.64 -7.93
N ASP A 182 7.70 6.87 -6.66
CA ASP A 182 8.58 7.53 -5.69
C ASP A 182 9.86 6.74 -5.38
N LYS A 183 9.81 5.40 -5.50
CA LYS A 183 11.00 4.55 -5.35
C LYS A 183 11.89 4.65 -6.59
N VAL A 184 11.32 4.51 -7.78
CA VAL A 184 12.06 4.63 -9.05
C VAL A 184 12.70 6.00 -9.15
N LYS A 185 11.97 7.08 -8.82
CA LYS A 185 12.48 8.45 -8.81
C LYS A 185 13.69 8.62 -7.90
N ARG A 186 13.70 7.99 -6.71
CA ARG A 186 14.87 8.00 -5.82
C ARG A 186 16.05 7.23 -6.39
N ILE A 187 15.81 6.09 -7.04
CA ILE A 187 16.86 5.28 -7.70
C ILE A 187 17.52 6.08 -8.82
N VAL A 188 16.71 6.62 -9.74
CA VAL A 188 17.19 7.40 -10.89
C VAL A 188 17.97 8.63 -10.46
N ARG A 189 17.49 9.38 -9.46
CA ARG A 189 18.23 10.51 -8.89
C ARG A 189 19.55 10.08 -8.26
N GLY A 190 19.57 8.93 -7.60
CA GLY A 190 20.78 8.36 -7.01
C GLY A 190 21.80 7.95 -8.06
N GLN A 191 21.37 7.32 -9.16
CA GLN A 191 22.23 6.97 -10.30
C GLN A 191 22.82 8.23 -10.94
N ALA A 192 21.98 9.21 -11.29
CA ALA A 192 22.42 10.47 -11.89
C ALA A 192 23.45 11.22 -11.02
N ARG A 193 23.28 11.21 -9.69
CA ARG A 193 24.24 11.85 -8.77
C ARG A 193 25.59 11.12 -8.74
N ARG A 194 25.58 9.79 -8.81
CA ARG A 194 26.80 8.97 -8.86
C ARG A 194 27.56 9.21 -10.15
N GLU A 195 26.87 9.22 -11.28
CA GLU A 195 27.46 9.51 -12.60
C GLU A 195 28.12 10.88 -12.62
N LEU A 196 27.41 11.91 -12.11
CA LEU A 196 27.97 13.25 -12.00
C LEU A 196 29.23 13.29 -11.14
N THR A 197 29.24 12.57 -10.01
CA THR A 197 30.40 12.53 -9.11
C THR A 197 31.60 11.84 -9.77
N ASN A 198 31.36 10.76 -10.53
CA ASN A 198 32.41 10.07 -11.27
C ASN A 198 33.00 10.97 -12.36
N GLN A 199 32.17 11.68 -13.12
CA GLN A 199 32.65 12.63 -14.13
C GLN A 199 33.53 13.72 -13.52
N LEU A 200 33.13 14.28 -12.37
CA LEU A 200 33.92 15.30 -11.66
C LEU A 200 35.26 14.76 -11.12
N ARG A 201 35.32 13.47 -10.78
CA ARG A 201 36.55 12.80 -10.36
C ARG A 201 37.51 12.60 -11.53
N ASP A 202 37.00 12.28 -12.72
CA ASP A 202 37.84 12.01 -13.89
C ASP A 202 38.38 13.30 -14.55
N THR A 203 37.79 14.46 -14.26
CA THR A 203 38.22 15.77 -14.77
C THR A 203 39.23 16.50 -13.89
N ASN A 204 39.50 16.02 -12.67
CA ASN A 204 40.46 16.61 -11.72
C ASN A 204 41.67 15.69 -11.55
#